data_AF-A0A4V1GDM1-F1
#
_entry.id   AF-A0A4V1GDM1-F1
#
_cell.length_a   1.000
_cell.length_b   1.000
_cell.length_c   1.000
_cell.angle_alpha   90.00
_cell.angle_beta   90.00
_cell.angle_gamma   90.00
#
_symmetry.space_group_name_H-M   'P 1'
#
loop_
_entity.id
_entity.type
_entity.pdbx_description
1 polymer ?
#
loop_
_entity_poly.entity_id
_entity_poly.type
_entity_poly.pdbx_seq_one_letter_code
_entity_poly.pdbx_strand_id
1 'polypeptide(L)'
;MRFTDKIAAAIRTNDFSTYQRERYPDIQEGEIVRFVDEDFSGVDFGQFVMGFFVFENCNLDGAKHIYGQPIYFTNSSVRNVDFCGMKAIIEAKDCDFRGMKYDKETQFVYGSGELAARSRFVNCQFDEEVCEFLVQQGVEIS
;
A
#
# COMPACT_ATOMS: atom_id res chain seq x y z
N MET A 1 17.36 -16.95 1.97
CA MET A 1 16.91 -15.99 0.94
C MET A 1 15.48 -16.37 0.61
N ARG A 2 14.53 -15.52 0.98
CA ARG A 2 13.11 -15.73 0.67
C ARG A 2 12.92 -15.45 -0.81
N PHE A 3 11.94 -16.10 -1.43
CA PHE A 3 11.62 -15.91 -2.85
C PHE A 3 11.34 -14.43 -3.18
N THR A 4 10.68 -13.73 -2.25
CA THR A 4 10.33 -12.31 -2.40
C THR A 4 11.53 -11.36 -2.25
N ASP A 5 12.70 -11.79 -1.76
CA ASP A 5 13.90 -10.95 -1.61
C ASP A 5 14.34 -10.38 -2.97
N LYS A 6 14.28 -11.20 -4.03
CA LYS A 6 14.66 -10.77 -5.38
C LYS A 6 13.64 -9.82 -6.00
N ILE A 7 12.36 -10.08 -5.75
CA ILE A 7 11.25 -9.21 -6.18
C ILE A 7 11.40 -7.85 -5.49
N ALA A 8 11.64 -7.84 -4.18
CA ALA A 8 11.88 -6.63 -3.39
C ALA A 8 13.12 -5.87 -3.87
N ALA A 9 14.22 -6.56 -4.14
CA ALA A 9 15.43 -5.96 -4.72
C ALA A 9 15.14 -5.29 -6.06
N ALA A 10 14.42 -5.97 -6.97
CA ALA A 10 14.04 -5.43 -8.26
C ALA A 10 13.14 -4.18 -8.14
N ILE A 11 12.19 -4.18 -7.21
CA ILE A 11 11.32 -3.03 -6.92
C ILE A 11 12.18 -1.84 -6.46
N ARG A 12 13.06 -2.04 -5.48
CA ARG A 12 13.94 -0.98 -4.95
C ARG A 12 14.84 -0.37 -6.00
N THR A 13 15.34 -1.16 -6.95
CA THR A 13 16.20 -0.69 -8.04
C THR A 13 15.43 -0.27 -9.29
N ASN A 14 14.09 -0.21 -9.22
CA ASN A 14 13.23 0.14 -10.33
C ASN A 14 13.41 -0.78 -11.58
N ASP A 15 13.76 -2.06 -11.38
CA ASP A 15 14.03 -3.04 -12.44
C ASP A 15 12.78 -3.87 -12.77
N PHE A 16 11.98 -3.36 -13.70
CA PHE A 16 10.76 -4.04 -14.14
C PHE A 16 11.00 -5.41 -14.78
N SER A 17 12.08 -5.57 -15.56
CA SER A 17 12.36 -6.82 -16.25
C SER A 17 12.71 -7.94 -15.26
N THR A 18 13.50 -7.64 -14.24
CA THR A 18 13.78 -8.61 -13.16
C THR A 18 12.53 -8.85 -12.32
N TYR A 19 11.74 -7.82 -12.00
CA TYR A 19 10.46 -8.01 -11.31
C TYR A 19 9.56 -9.02 -12.02
N GLN A 20 9.37 -8.86 -13.34
CA GLN A 20 8.53 -9.79 -14.12
C GLN A 20 9.10 -11.21 -14.14
N ARG A 21 10.41 -11.35 -14.38
CA ARG A 21 11.07 -12.65 -14.47
C ARG A 21 11.07 -13.40 -13.14
N GLU A 22 11.23 -12.69 -12.03
CA GLU A 22 11.24 -13.35 -10.72
C GLU A 22 9.83 -13.55 -10.17
N ARG A 23 8.85 -12.70 -10.48
CA ARG A 23 7.48 -12.87 -9.96
C ARG A 23 6.68 -13.93 -10.71
N TYR A 24 6.49 -13.74 -12.01
CA TYR A 24 5.44 -14.45 -12.77
C TYR A 24 5.65 -15.95 -12.99
N PRO A 25 6.86 -16.53 -12.91
CA PRO A 25 6.98 -17.99 -12.95
C PRO A 25 6.31 -18.69 -11.76
N ASP A 26 6.29 -18.05 -10.58
CA ASP A 26 5.88 -18.70 -9.33
C ASP A 26 4.71 -17.99 -8.62
N ILE A 27 4.44 -16.72 -8.94
CA ILE A 27 3.35 -15.94 -8.36
C ILE A 27 2.58 -15.25 -9.51
N GLN A 28 1.36 -15.71 -9.74
CA GLN A 28 0.46 -15.17 -10.74
C GLN A 28 -0.24 -13.88 -10.27
N GLU A 29 -0.94 -13.25 -11.21
CA GLU A 29 -1.84 -12.14 -10.88
C GLU A 29 -2.96 -12.63 -9.96
N GLY A 30 -3.27 -11.83 -8.95
CA GLY A 30 -4.26 -12.20 -7.94
C GLY A 30 -3.72 -13.11 -6.83
N GLU A 31 -2.43 -13.43 -6.82
CA GLU A 31 -1.79 -14.06 -5.66
C GLU A 31 -1.14 -13.02 -4.74
N ILE A 32 -1.10 -13.34 -3.45
CA ILE A 32 -0.52 -12.47 -2.43
C ILE A 32 1.01 -12.45 -2.56
N VAL A 33 1.59 -11.25 -2.59
CA VAL A 33 3.04 -11.05 -2.45
C VAL A 33 3.32 -10.42 -1.10
N ARG A 34 4.08 -11.13 -0.26
CA ARG A 34 4.43 -10.68 1.10
C ARG A 34 5.88 -10.24 1.18
N PHE A 35 6.06 -9.00 1.62
CA PHE A 35 7.34 -8.39 1.93
C PHE A 35 7.45 -8.22 3.44
N VAL A 36 8.60 -8.62 4.00
CA VAL A 36 8.85 -8.59 5.44
C VAL A 36 10.24 -8.01 5.68
N ASP A 37 10.34 -6.99 6.54
CA ASP A 37 11.60 -6.30 6.88
C ASP A 37 12.26 -5.58 5.68
N GLU A 38 11.46 -5.07 4.74
CA GLU A 38 11.96 -4.42 3.52
C GLU A 38 11.90 -2.89 3.57
N ASP A 39 12.87 -2.24 2.94
CA ASP A 39 12.93 -0.78 2.79
C ASP A 39 12.60 -0.36 1.35
N PHE A 40 11.38 0.13 1.15
CA PHE A 40 10.85 0.68 -0.11
C PHE A 40 10.73 2.21 -0.06
N SER A 41 11.49 2.88 0.81
CA SER A 41 11.46 4.35 0.88
C SER A 41 11.79 4.99 -0.48
N GLY A 42 10.98 5.98 -0.86
CA GLY A 42 11.10 6.72 -2.12
C GLY A 42 10.80 5.92 -3.40
N VAL A 43 10.35 4.66 -3.30
CA VAL A 43 10.04 3.84 -4.48
C VAL A 43 8.81 4.36 -5.23
N ASP A 44 8.92 4.39 -6.55
CA ASP A 44 7.78 4.57 -7.45
C ASP A 44 7.23 3.20 -7.87
N PHE A 45 6.03 2.85 -7.39
CA PHE A 45 5.42 1.57 -7.68
C PHE A 45 4.68 1.51 -9.03
N GLY A 46 4.61 2.62 -9.78
CA GLY A 46 3.70 2.76 -10.93
C GLY A 46 3.93 1.78 -12.08
N GLN A 47 5.13 1.19 -12.20
CA GLN A 47 5.41 0.17 -13.22
C GLN A 47 5.19 -1.27 -12.72
N PHE A 48 5.02 -1.48 -11.41
CA PHE A 48 4.86 -2.81 -10.83
C PHE A 48 3.38 -3.10 -10.62
N VAL A 49 2.86 -4.10 -11.32
CA VAL A 49 1.48 -4.59 -11.07
C VAL A 49 1.47 -5.17 -9.66
N MET A 50 0.83 -4.56 -8.66
CA MET A 50 0.96 -5.07 -7.28
C MET A 50 -0.09 -6.16 -6.97
N GLY A 51 -1.32 -6.08 -7.49
CA GLY A 51 -2.34 -7.08 -7.12
C GLY A 51 -2.64 -7.03 -5.62
N PHE A 52 -2.39 -8.11 -4.88
CA PHE A 52 -2.52 -8.19 -3.42
C PHE A 52 -1.15 -8.14 -2.74
N PHE A 53 -0.71 -6.97 -2.28
CA PHE A 53 0.56 -6.84 -1.56
C PHE A 53 0.34 -6.80 -0.05
N VAL A 54 1.26 -7.43 0.67
CA VAL A 54 1.33 -7.43 2.13
C VAL A 54 2.71 -6.91 2.52
N PHE A 55 2.72 -5.84 3.31
CA PHE A 55 3.93 -5.24 3.87
C PHE A 55 3.94 -5.42 5.38
N GLU A 56 4.95 -6.13 5.90
CA GLU A 56 5.12 -6.38 7.33
C GLU A 56 6.48 -5.85 7.79
N ASN A 57 6.49 -4.93 8.76
CA ASN A 57 7.72 -4.30 9.23
C ASN A 57 8.52 -3.62 8.11
N CYS A 58 7.81 -3.00 7.15
CA CYS A 58 8.44 -2.35 6.01
C CYS A 58 8.53 -0.83 6.20
N ASN A 59 9.50 -0.21 5.54
CA ASN A 59 9.57 1.23 5.37
C ASN A 59 9.10 1.61 3.98
N LEU A 60 8.03 2.40 3.84
CA LEU A 60 7.51 2.91 2.58
C LEU A 60 7.58 4.44 2.51
N ASP A 61 8.37 5.07 3.36
CA ASP A 61 8.38 6.53 3.47
C ASP A 61 8.67 7.22 2.12
N GLY A 62 7.79 8.13 1.71
CA GLY A 62 7.91 8.87 0.46
C GLY A 62 7.66 8.06 -0.81
N ALA A 63 7.19 6.81 -0.71
CA ALA A 63 6.79 6.02 -1.86
C ALA A 63 5.59 6.65 -2.60
N LYS A 64 5.36 6.25 -3.85
CA LYS A 64 4.23 6.73 -4.66
C LYS A 64 3.68 5.65 -5.57
N HIS A 65 2.47 5.89 -6.09
CA HIS A 65 1.79 5.02 -7.04
C HIS A 65 1.58 3.59 -6.52
N ILE A 66 1.32 3.46 -5.21
CA ILE A 66 0.99 2.18 -4.59
C ILE A 66 -0.44 1.81 -5.02
N TYR A 67 -0.56 0.90 -5.99
CA TYR A 67 -1.85 0.47 -6.56
C TYR A 67 -2.06 -1.03 -6.38
N GLY A 68 -3.18 -1.41 -5.78
CA GLY A 68 -3.56 -2.80 -5.51
C GLY A 68 -4.84 -2.84 -4.69
N GLN A 69 -5.56 -3.96 -4.69
CA GLN A 69 -6.83 -4.06 -3.96
C GLN A 69 -7.12 -5.49 -3.50
N PRO A 70 -7.19 -5.77 -2.17
CA PRO A 70 -6.70 -4.92 -1.08
C PRO A 70 -5.17 -4.93 -0.93
N ILE A 71 -4.66 -3.91 -0.22
CA ILE A 71 -3.26 -3.80 0.21
C ILE A 71 -3.22 -3.89 1.73
N TYR A 72 -2.28 -4.69 2.26
CA TYR A 72 -2.12 -4.89 3.69
C TYR A 72 -0.84 -4.23 4.20
N PHE A 73 -0.95 -3.50 5.30
CA PHE A 73 0.21 -2.95 6.04
C PHE A 73 0.16 -3.40 7.49
N THR A 74 1.28 -3.87 8.03
CA THR A 74 1.39 -4.19 9.45
C THR A 74 2.73 -3.72 9.98
N ASN A 75 2.72 -3.00 11.10
CA ASN A 75 3.92 -2.50 11.76
C ASN A 75 4.87 -1.74 10.81
N SER A 76 4.32 -0.98 9.85
CA SER A 76 5.09 -0.39 8.75
C SER A 76 5.04 1.14 8.80
N SER A 77 6.11 1.78 8.34
CA SER A 77 6.13 3.23 8.13
C SER A 77 5.62 3.53 6.73
N VAL A 78 4.62 4.41 6.62
CA VAL A 78 3.95 4.79 5.37
C VAL A 78 3.88 6.32 5.28
N ARG A 79 4.93 7.00 5.79
CA ARG A 79 4.92 8.45 5.94
C ARG A 79 5.15 9.12 4.59
N ASN A 80 4.54 10.28 4.38
CA ASN A 80 4.75 11.08 3.16
C ASN A 80 4.45 10.36 1.84
N VAL A 81 3.73 9.23 1.88
CA VAL A 81 3.38 8.45 0.69
C VAL A 81 2.38 9.23 -0.16
N ASP A 82 2.57 9.17 -1.47
CA ASP A 82 1.68 9.82 -2.44
C ASP A 82 0.56 8.88 -2.89
N PHE A 83 -0.65 9.17 -2.40
CA PHE A 83 -1.89 8.49 -2.77
C PHE A 83 -2.78 9.35 -3.67
N CYS A 84 -2.31 10.47 -4.24
CA CYS A 84 -3.13 11.31 -5.12
C CYS A 84 -3.71 10.50 -6.29
N GLY A 85 -4.99 10.69 -6.58
CA GLY A 85 -5.71 9.97 -7.64
C GLY A 85 -5.89 8.46 -7.40
N MET A 86 -5.48 7.95 -6.24
CA MET A 86 -5.49 6.51 -5.96
C MET A 86 -6.86 6.04 -5.49
N LYS A 87 -7.29 4.85 -5.95
CA LYS A 87 -8.48 4.17 -5.45
C LYS A 87 -8.10 2.79 -4.92
N ALA A 88 -8.11 2.58 -3.62
CA ALA A 88 -7.78 1.27 -3.03
C ALA A 88 -8.57 0.95 -1.79
N ILE A 89 -8.55 -0.34 -1.45
CA ILE A 89 -8.95 -0.85 -0.15
C ILE A 89 -7.66 -1.19 0.59
N ILE A 90 -7.44 -0.54 1.74
CA ILE A 90 -6.30 -0.76 2.61
C ILE A 90 -6.75 -1.40 3.91
N GLU A 91 -6.00 -2.40 4.34
CA GLU A 91 -6.10 -3.00 5.66
C GLU A 91 -4.78 -2.75 6.39
N ALA A 92 -4.77 -1.80 7.31
CA ALA A 92 -3.56 -1.36 8.00
C ALA A 92 -3.65 -1.57 9.51
N LYS A 93 -2.55 -2.01 10.11
CA LYS A 93 -2.43 -2.16 11.56
C LYS A 93 -1.07 -1.66 12.06
N ASP A 94 -1.06 -0.90 13.15
CA ASP A 94 0.17 -0.46 13.82
C ASP A 94 1.10 0.33 12.88
N CYS A 95 0.55 1.19 12.00
CA CYS A 95 1.30 1.89 10.96
C CYS A 95 1.31 3.41 11.16
N ASP A 96 2.29 4.10 10.56
CA ASP A 96 2.38 5.57 10.57
C ASP A 96 2.16 6.14 9.16
N PHE A 97 1.04 6.84 8.96
CA PHE A 97 0.61 7.45 7.70
C PHE A 97 0.77 8.97 7.70
N ARG A 98 1.43 9.56 8.70
CA ARG A 98 1.60 11.03 8.75
C ARG A 98 2.34 11.56 7.52
N GLY A 99 1.86 12.69 7.02
CA GLY A 99 2.33 13.35 5.81
C GLY A 99 1.78 12.76 4.51
N MET A 100 0.88 11.76 4.55
CA MET A 100 0.34 11.18 3.33
C MET A 100 -0.29 12.26 2.44
N LYS A 101 -0.07 12.16 1.13
CA LYS A 101 -0.63 13.08 0.16
C LYS A 101 -1.87 12.44 -0.44
N TYR A 102 -2.91 13.24 -0.59
CA TYR A 102 -4.18 12.86 -1.20
C TYR A 102 -4.78 14.07 -1.91
N ASP A 103 -5.69 13.79 -2.82
CA ASP A 103 -6.48 14.78 -3.53
C ASP A 103 -7.97 14.38 -3.54
N LYS A 104 -8.79 15.19 -4.21
CA LYS A 104 -10.23 14.96 -4.33
C LYS A 104 -10.60 13.66 -5.06
N GLU A 105 -9.69 13.08 -5.84
CA GLU A 105 -9.93 11.84 -6.60
C GLU A 105 -9.50 10.60 -5.79
N THR A 106 -8.83 10.82 -4.65
CA THR A 106 -8.32 9.76 -3.77
C THR A 106 -9.46 9.10 -3.00
N GLN A 107 -9.61 7.78 -3.15
CA GLN A 107 -10.71 7.01 -2.55
C GLN A 107 -10.19 5.77 -1.81
N PHE A 108 -10.62 5.63 -0.56
CA PHE A 108 -10.34 4.50 0.32
C PHE A 108 -11.56 3.60 0.55
N VAL A 109 -12.62 3.83 -0.23
CA VAL A 109 -13.89 3.11 -0.17
C VAL A 109 -14.35 2.82 -1.60
N TYR A 110 -14.88 1.63 -1.82
CA TYR A 110 -15.42 1.20 -3.10
C TYR A 110 -16.90 0.79 -2.97
N GLY A 111 -17.76 1.35 -3.81
CA GLY A 111 -19.21 1.16 -3.75
C GLY A 111 -19.91 2.17 -2.84
N SER A 112 -21.18 1.92 -2.53
CA SER A 112 -22.03 2.80 -1.71
C SER A 112 -22.97 2.01 -0.80
N GLY A 113 -23.50 2.67 0.24
CA GLY A 113 -24.43 2.07 1.19
C GLY A 113 -23.77 1.04 2.13
N GLU A 114 -24.58 0.13 2.67
CA GLU A 114 -24.13 -0.87 3.65
C GLU A 114 -23.11 -1.85 3.05
N LEU A 115 -23.19 -2.14 1.75
CA LEU A 115 -22.34 -3.10 1.04
C LEU A 115 -21.03 -2.51 0.50
N ALA A 116 -20.72 -1.24 0.81
CA ALA A 116 -19.46 -0.63 0.37
C ALA A 116 -18.25 -1.33 1.02
N ALA A 117 -17.24 -1.67 0.22
CA ALA A 117 -15.95 -2.12 0.71
C ALA A 117 -15.20 -0.91 1.25
N ARG A 118 -14.76 -0.97 2.51
CA ARG A 118 -14.12 0.15 3.21
C ARG A 118 -12.71 -0.26 3.62
N SER A 119 -11.78 0.68 3.49
CA SER A 119 -10.48 0.52 4.14
C SER A 119 -10.64 0.54 5.65
N ARG A 120 -9.72 -0.13 6.34
CA ARG A 120 -9.68 -0.24 7.79
C ARG A 120 -8.27 0.00 8.31
N PHE A 121 -8.18 0.84 9.33
CA PHE A 121 -6.93 1.25 9.97
C PHE A 121 -7.04 1.04 11.48
N VAL A 122 -6.19 0.17 12.02
CA VAL A 122 -6.18 -0.20 13.43
C VAL A 122 -4.89 0.28 14.09
N ASN A 123 -4.98 1.07 15.16
CA ASN A 123 -3.82 1.64 15.86
C ASN A 123 -2.81 2.34 14.91
N CYS A 124 -3.34 3.09 13.94
CA CYS A 124 -2.53 3.82 12.97
C CYS A 124 -2.42 5.30 13.34
N GLN A 125 -1.31 5.94 12.96
CA GLN A 125 -1.07 7.36 13.19
C GLN A 125 -1.33 8.17 11.92
N PHE A 126 -2.00 9.31 12.07
CA PHE A 126 -2.34 10.23 10.99
C PHE A 126 -2.13 11.67 11.44
N ASP A 127 -2.05 12.59 10.47
CA ASP A 127 -2.31 14.00 10.76
C ASP A 127 -3.82 14.22 10.97
N GLU A 128 -4.19 15.29 11.67
CA GLU A 128 -5.60 15.59 12.00
C GLU A 128 -6.47 15.71 10.74
N GLU A 129 -6.00 16.44 9.72
CA GLU A 129 -6.70 16.65 8.45
C GLU A 129 -6.91 15.33 7.66
N VAL A 130 -5.92 14.44 7.72
CA VAL A 130 -6.00 13.11 7.09
C VAL A 130 -7.06 12.26 7.77
N CYS A 131 -7.13 12.31 9.11
CA CYS A 131 -8.13 11.58 9.87
C CYS A 131 -9.54 12.03 9.50
N GLU A 132 -9.78 13.35 9.43
CA GLU A 132 -11.07 13.90 9.01
C GLU A 132 -11.46 13.46 7.59
N PHE A 133 -10.51 13.51 6.65
CA PHE A 133 -10.72 13.07 5.27
C PHE A 133 -11.12 11.59 5.18
N LEU A 134 -10.44 10.71 5.91
CA LEU A 134 -10.74 9.28 5.93
C LEU A 134 -12.13 8.98 6.54
N VAL A 135 -12.45 9.61 7.67
CA VAL A 135 -13.76 9.45 8.34
C VAL A 135 -14.90 9.93 7.44
N GLN A 136 -14.72 11.04 6.71
CA GLN A 136 -15.72 11.54 5.75
C GLN A 136 -16.02 10.56 4.62
N GLN A 137 -15.05 9.75 4.20
CA GLN A 137 -15.27 8.68 3.22
C GLN A 137 -15.98 7.45 3.80
N GLY A 138 -16.02 7.33 5.13
CA GLY A 138 -16.53 6.15 5.83
C GLY A 138 -15.48 5.04 6.00
N VAL A 139 -14.20 5.40 6.05
CA VAL A 139 -13.11 4.50 6.44
C VAL A 139 -13.24 4.11 7.92
N GLU A 140 -12.94 2.85 8.24
CA GLU A 140 -12.96 2.37 9.62
C GLU A 140 -11.62 2.69 10.30
N ILE A 141 -11.64 3.46 11.39
CA ILE A 141 -10.45 3.80 12.19
C ILE A 141 -10.72 3.38 13.64
N SER A 142 -9.81 2.58 14.23
CA SER A 142 -9.94 2.08 15.61
C SER A 142 -8.62 1.99 16.35
#